data_AF-A0A7V4BTK8-F1
#
_entry.id   AF-A0A7V4BTK8-F1
#
_cell.length_a   1.000
_cell.length_b   1.000
_cell.length_c   1.000
_cell.angle_alpha   90.00
_cell.angle_beta   90.00
_cell.angle_gamma   90.00
#
_symmetry.space_group_name_H-M   'P 1'
#
loop_
_entity.id
_entity.type
_entity.pdbx_description
1 polymer ?
#
loop_
_entity_poly.entity_id
_entity_poly.type
_entity_poly.pdbx_seq_one_letter_code
_entity_poly.pdbx_strand_id
1 'polypeptide(L)' 'MKRFILIVVFAATQLTCAAQCAMCRSTLENNVSQGVPGIAAGINTGILYLLSFPYLAAIIIGYFWYRSSKKAQ' A
#
# COMPACT_ATOMS: atom_id res chain seq x y z
N MET A 1 -10.23 27.86 14.60
CA MET A 1 -9.46 28.24 13.40
C MET A 1 -8.20 27.39 13.20
N LYS A 2 -7.27 27.30 14.17
CA LYS A 2 -6.02 26.51 14.03
C LYS A 2 -6.24 25.03 13.66
N ARG A 3 -7.23 24.36 14.27
CA ARG A 3 -7.57 22.95 13.96
C ARG A 3 -8.15 22.77 12.55
N PHE A 4 -8.95 23.73 12.09
CA PHE A 4 -9.54 23.71 10.74
C PHE A 4 -8.45 23.90 9.67
N ILE A 5 -7.50 24.81 9.92
CA ILE A 5 -6.34 25.02 9.05
C ILE A 5 -5.50 23.74 8.95
N LEU A 6 -5.24 23.06 10.07
CA LEU A 6 -4.47 21.80 10.06
C LEU A 6 -5.17 20.70 9.27
N ILE A 7 -6.50 20.58 9.36
CA ILE A 7 -7.28 19.60 8.62
C ILE A 7 -7.25 19.91 7.11
N VAL A 8 -7.38 21.18 6.73
CA VAL A 8 -7.31 21.60 5.32
C VAL A 8 -5.92 21.38 4.74
N VAL A 9 -4.85 21.68 5.50
CA VAL A 9 -3.46 21.41 5.09
C VAL A 9 -3.21 19.91 4.94
N PHE A 10 -3.69 19.08 5.87
CA PHE A 10 -3.57 17.63 5.78
C PHE A 10 -4.35 17.03 4.59
N ALA A 11 -5.52 17.56 4.27
CA ALA A 11 -6.30 17.14 3.10
C ALA A 11 -5.61 17.54 1.78
N ALA A 12 -4.98 18.72 1.75
CA ALA A 12 -4.29 19.21 0.56
C ALA A 12 -3.04 18.40 0.19
N THR A 13 -2.37 17.74 1.15
CA THR A 13 -1.20 16.88 0.87
C THR A 13 -1.56 15.53 0.22
N GLN A 14 -2.85 15.16 0.20
CA GLN A 14 -3.32 13.91 -0.42
C GLN A 14 -3.58 14.04 -1.93
N LEU A 15 -3.62 15.26 -2.47
CA LEU A 15 -4.06 15.53 -3.85
C LEU A 15 -3.08 15.04 -4.93
N THR A 16 -1.86 14.64 -4.55
CA THR A 16 -0.88 14.06 -5.47
C THR A 16 -0.36 12.73 -4.95
N CYS A 17 -1.25 11.75 -4.78
CA CYS A 17 -0.83 10.35 -4.70
C CYS A 17 -0.61 9.81 -6.12
N ALA A 18 0.36 10.38 -6.86
CA ALA A 18 1.01 9.63 -7.92
C ALA A 18 1.89 8.61 -7.21
N ALA A 19 1.41 7.35 -7.11
CA ALA A 19 2.03 6.23 -6.40
C ALA A 19 3.45 6.52 -5.90
N GLN A 20 3.57 6.89 -4.62
CA GLN A 20 4.87 7.14 -3.98
C GLN A 20 5.63 5.82 -3.84
N CYS A 21 6.22 5.38 -4.94
CA CYS A 21 7.27 4.39 -5.06
C CYS A 21 8.05 4.73 -6.35
N ALA A 22 8.67 5.92 -6.37
CA ALA A 22 9.56 6.35 -7.47
C ALA A 22 10.70 5.33 -7.73
N MET A 23 11.01 4.47 -6.75
CA MET A 23 12.03 3.43 -6.87
C MET A 23 11.56 2.22 -7.72
N CYS A 24 10.28 1.84 -7.63
CA CYS A 24 9.75 0.72 -8.43
C CYS A 24 9.61 1.12 -9.90
N ARG A 25 9.21 2.38 -10.16
CA ARG A 25 9.05 2.90 -11.51
C ARG A 25 10.39 3.05 -12.24
N SER A 26 11.41 3.63 -11.59
CA SER A 26 12.72 3.82 -12.21
C SER A 26 13.42 2.48 -12.54
N THR A 27 13.29 1.49 -11.67
CA THR A 27 13.83 0.15 -11.91
C THR A 27 13.13 -0.50 -13.12
N LEU A 28 11.81 -0.34 -13.25
CA LEU A 28 11.06 -0.90 -14.37
C LEU A 28 11.34 -0.22 -15.71
N GLU A 29 11.40 1.12 -15.73
CA GLU A 29 11.75 1.88 -16.93
C GLU A 29 13.15 1.48 -17.43
N ASN A 30 14.09 1.24 -16.51
CA ASN A 30 15.41 0.70 -16.86
C ASN A 30 15.34 -0.74 -17.41
N ASN A 31 14.57 -1.65 -16.80
CA ASN A 31 14.44 -3.04 -17.27
C ASN A 31 13.76 -3.15 -18.66
N VAL A 32 12.76 -2.30 -18.93
CA VAL A 32 12.12 -2.21 -20.27
C VAL A 32 13.11 -1.67 -21.30
N SER A 33 13.87 -0.63 -20.95
CA SER A 33 14.91 -0.06 -21.81
C SER A 33 16.07 -1.02 -22.11
N GLN A 34 16.30 -2.01 -21.23
CA GLN A 34 17.31 -3.07 -21.36
C GLN A 34 16.77 -4.31 -22.10
N GLY A 35 15.54 -4.28 -22.62
CA GLY A 35 14.98 -5.35 -23.47
C GLY A 35 14.33 -6.52 -22.71
N VAL A 36 13.98 -6.35 -21.43
CA VAL A 36 13.27 -7.37 -20.61
C VAL A 36 11.86 -6.89 -20.23
N PRO A 37 10.92 -6.78 -21.19
CA PRO A 37 9.59 -6.21 -20.95
C PRO A 37 8.65 -7.09 -20.11
N GLY A 38 8.96 -8.40 -19.94
CA GLY A 38 8.10 -9.34 -19.22
C GLY A 38 7.84 -8.99 -17.75
N ILE A 39 8.77 -8.26 -17.12
CA ILE A 39 8.65 -7.83 -15.71
C ILE A 39 7.67 -6.64 -15.57
N ALA A 40 7.49 -5.84 -16.64
CA ALA A 40 6.62 -4.67 -16.61
C ALA A 40 5.12 -5.02 -16.66
N ALA A 41 4.75 -6.14 -17.28
CA ALA A 41 3.35 -6.55 -17.43
C ALA A 41 2.69 -7.01 -16.12
N GLY A 42 3.46 -7.49 -15.14
CA GLY A 42 2.95 -8.10 -13.90
C GLY A 42 3.03 -7.23 -12.64
N ILE A 43 3.64 -6.03 -12.70
CA ILE A 43 3.96 -5.28 -11.50
C ILE A 43 2.71 -4.74 -10.78
N ASN A 44 1.64 -4.36 -11.50
CA ASN A 44 0.43 -3.86 -10.86
C ASN A 44 -0.21 -4.92 -9.96
N THR A 45 -0.21 -6.18 -10.44
CA THR A 45 -0.61 -7.35 -9.66
C THR A 45 0.30 -7.57 -8.46
N GLY A 46 1.62 -7.41 -8.63
CA GLY A 46 2.59 -7.51 -7.53
C GLY A 46 2.41 -6.44 -6.44
N ILE A 47 2.13 -5.19 -6.82
CA ILE A 47 1.86 -4.09 -5.90
C ILE A 47 0.56 -4.34 -5.14
N LEU A 48 -0.50 -4.75 -5.83
CA LEU A 48 -1.78 -5.10 -5.20
C LEU A 48 -1.62 -6.29 -4.25
N TYR A 49 -0.84 -7.31 -4.61
CA TYR A 49 -0.54 -8.45 -3.76
C TYR A 49 0.16 -8.01 -2.46
N LEU A 50 1.28 -7.28 -2.57
CA LEU A 50 2.05 -6.80 -1.43
C LEU A 50 1.26 -5.83 -0.54
N LEU A 51 0.41 -4.98 -1.14
CA LEU A 51 -0.47 -4.09 -0.40
C LEU A 51 -1.56 -4.87 0.35
N SER A 52 -2.17 -5.88 -0.27
CA SER A 52 -3.28 -6.65 0.33
C SER A 52 -2.84 -7.55 1.50
N PHE A 53 -1.60 -8.05 1.46
CA PHE A 53 -1.06 -8.99 2.43
C PHE A 53 -1.13 -8.50 3.90
N PRO A 54 -0.62 -7.30 4.28
CA PRO A 54 -0.67 -6.85 5.67
C PRO A 54 -2.09 -6.66 6.19
N TYR A 55 -3.04 -6.24 5.36
CA TYR A 55 -4.44 -6.09 5.78
C TYR A 55 -5.10 -7.44 6.02
N LEU A 56 -4.89 -8.40 5.14
CA LEU A 56 -5.37 -9.78 5.32
C LEU A 56 -4.78 -10.42 6.58
N ALA A 57 -3.47 -10.26 6.80
CA ALA A 57 -2.79 -10.75 7.98
C ALA A 57 -3.37 -10.13 9.27
N ALA A 58 -3.61 -8.82 9.29
CA ALA A 58 -4.20 -8.13 10.44
C ALA A 58 -5.63 -8.63 10.75
N ILE A 59 -6.46 -8.86 9.73
CA ILE A 59 -7.82 -9.41 9.90
C ILE A 59 -7.75 -10.81 10.52
N ILE A 60 -6.88 -11.68 9.99
CA ILE A 60 -6.71 -13.05 10.48
C ILE A 60 -6.28 -13.03 11.95
N ILE A 61 -5.21 -12.29 12.27
CA ILE A 61 -4.69 -12.20 13.64
C ILE A 61 -5.77 -11.63 14.58
N GLY A 62 -6.44 -10.55 14.19
CA GLY A 62 -7.49 -9.92 14.98
C GLY A 62 -8.67 -10.87 15.24
N TYR A 63 -9.09 -11.64 14.24
CA TYR A 63 -10.16 -12.63 14.40
C TYR A 63 -9.78 -13.75 15.38
N PHE A 64 -8.57 -14.31 15.26
CA PHE A 64 -8.10 -15.34 16.19
C PHE A 64 -7.95 -14.80 17.61
N TRP A 65 -7.45 -13.58 17.76
CA TRP A 65 -7.32 -12.93 19.06
C TRP A 65 -8.68 -12.70 19.72
N TYR A 66 -9.66 -12.16 18.98
CA TYR A 66 -11.02 -11.98 19.49
C TYR A 66 -11.66 -13.29 19.92
N ARG A 67 -11.53 -14.35 19.11
CA ARG A 67 -12.07 -15.68 19.44
C ARG A 67 -11.41 -16.27 20.68
N SER A 68 -10.09 -16.12 20.81
CA SER A 68 -9.34 -16.59 21.99
C SER A 68 -9.75 -15.83 23.25
N SER A 69 -9.84 -14.49 23.16
CA SER A 69 -10.26 -13.66 24.27
C SER A 69 -11.68 -13.96 24.74
N LYS A 70 -12.62 -14.26 23.83
CA LYS A 70 -13.98 -14.70 24.19
C LYS A 70 -14.06 -16.11 24.77
N LYS A 71 -13.05 -16.95 24.56
CA LYS A 71 -12.95 -18.28 25.16
C LYS A 71 -12.29 -18.25 26.54
N ALA A 72 -11.47 -17.23 26.79
CA ALA A 72 -10.76 -17.03 28.05
C ALA A 72 -11.58 -16.23 29.08
N GLN A 73 -12.59 -15.47 28.62
CA GLN A 73 -13.72 -15.04 29.44
C GLN A 73 -14.75 -16.15 29.58
#